data_AF-A0A2E6A3Z6-F1
#
_entry.id   AF-A0A2E6A3Z6-F1
#
_cell.length_a   1.000
_cell.length_b   1.000
_cell.length_c   1.000
_cell.angle_alpha   90.00
_cell.angle_beta   90.00
_cell.angle_gamma   90.00
#
_symmetry.space_group_name_H-M   'P 1'
#
loop_
_entity.id
_entity.type
_entity.pdbx_description
1 polymer ?
#
loop_
_entity_poly.entity_id
_entity_poly.type
_entity_poly.pdbx_seq_one_letter_code
_entity_poly.pdbx_strand_id
1 'polypeptide(L)'
;MKILKGLAVVLGVVLLVAVGLGVTGYGGNLLFMAVLAYSSPSGEFDPADTVAPPDYAERVNWAALPDMSDPADLVPAGIEAPAQGTLAVDTFFIHPTGFLSSGAWISPMDVSSGTEENTQWMMANQASAYNGCCNVYAPRYREANIHAYLGTE
;
A
#
# COMPACT_ATOMS: atom_id res chain seq x y z
N MET A 1 46.14 11.46 -19.31
CA MET A 1 45.90 10.17 -20.00
C MET A 1 45.70 8.97 -19.06
N LYS A 2 46.48 8.81 -17.98
CA LYS A 2 46.27 7.70 -17.00
C LYS A 2 44.92 7.78 -16.26
N ILE A 3 44.51 8.99 -15.85
CA ILE A 3 43.24 9.25 -15.15
C ILE A 3 42.04 8.89 -16.05
N LEU A 4 42.05 9.30 -17.32
CA LEU A 4 40.99 8.97 -18.28
C LEU A 4 40.84 7.45 -18.49
N LYS A 5 41.95 6.71 -18.54
CA LYS A 5 41.94 5.24 -18.65
C LYS A 5 41.37 4.58 -17.39
N GLY A 6 41.76 5.07 -16.20
CA GLY A 6 41.19 4.60 -14.94
C GLY A 6 39.67 4.83 -14.88
N LEU A 7 39.21 6.01 -15.28
CA LEU A 7 37.79 6.35 -15.32
C LEU A 7 37.01 5.45 -16.28
N ALA A 8 37.55 5.19 -17.47
CA ALA A 8 36.93 4.32 -18.47
C ALA A 8 36.79 2.87 -17.98
N VAL A 9 37.81 2.36 -17.27
CA VAL A 9 37.75 1.00 -16.67
C VAL A 9 36.68 0.94 -15.59
N VAL A 10 36.62 1.94 -14.70
CA VAL A 10 35.60 1.99 -13.64
C VAL A 10 34.19 2.04 -14.24
N LEU A 11 33.96 2.91 -15.22
CA LEU A 11 32.66 2.99 -15.91
C LEU A 11 32.29 1.69 -16.62
N GLY A 12 33.26 1.03 -17.26
CA GLY A 12 33.03 -0.27 -17.91
C GLY A 12 32.64 -1.36 -16.92
N VAL A 13 33.29 -1.42 -15.76
CA VAL A 13 32.94 -2.38 -14.70
C VAL A 13 31.55 -2.09 -14.12
N VAL A 14 31.24 -0.83 -13.81
CA VAL A 14 29.91 -0.43 -13.31
C VAL A 14 28.82 -0.81 -14.30
N LEU A 15 29.04 -0.57 -15.59
CA LEU A 15 28.08 -0.91 -16.64
C LEU A 15 27.88 -2.42 -16.76
N LEU A 16 28.97 -3.21 -16.71
CA LEU A 16 28.89 -4.68 -16.72
C LEU A 16 28.13 -5.22 -15.50
N VAL A 17 28.37 -4.67 -14.31
CA VAL A 17 27.63 -5.04 -13.10
C VAL A 17 26.16 -4.68 -13.23
N ALA A 18 25.83 -3.47 -13.69
CA ALA A 18 24.44 -3.05 -13.88
C ALA A 18 23.69 -3.93 -14.88
N VAL A 19 24.32 -4.27 -16.02
CA VAL A 19 23.75 -5.19 -17.00
C VAL A 19 23.58 -6.59 -16.41
N GLY A 20 24.60 -7.09 -15.69
CA GLY A 20 24.51 -8.38 -15.00
C GLY A 20 23.35 -8.43 -14.00
N LEU A 21 23.19 -7.40 -13.17
CA LEU A 21 22.08 -7.28 -12.21
C LEU A 21 20.72 -7.21 -12.90
N GLY A 22 20.62 -6.52 -14.03
CA GLY A 22 19.39 -6.43 -14.82
C GLY A 22 19.00 -7.75 -15.47
N VAL A 23 19.94 -8.42 -16.15
CA VAL A 23 19.69 -9.68 -16.87
C VAL A 23 19.38 -10.83 -15.92
N THR A 24 20.04 -10.89 -14.76
CA THR A 24 19.84 -11.96 -13.78
C THR A 24 18.60 -11.75 -12.89
N GLY A 25 18.01 -10.56 -12.90
CA GLY A 25 16.93 -10.18 -11.97
C GLY A 25 17.40 -9.93 -10.52
N TYR A 26 18.68 -10.17 -10.21
CA TYR A 26 19.24 -9.96 -8.87
C TYR A 26 19.19 -8.50 -8.42
N GLY A 27 19.22 -7.56 -9.37
CA GLY A 27 19.07 -6.13 -9.08
C GLY A 27 17.72 -5.81 -8.41
N GLY A 28 16.63 -6.44 -8.88
CA GLY A 28 15.30 -6.29 -8.28
C GLY A 28 15.26 -6.85 -6.86
N ASN A 29 15.85 -8.02 -6.64
CA ASN A 29 15.94 -8.62 -5.32
C ASN A 29 16.74 -7.75 -4.35
N LEU A 30 17.88 -7.21 -4.76
CA LEU A 30 18.68 -6.30 -3.94
C LEU A 30 17.94 -5.00 -3.62
N LEU A 31 17.23 -4.43 -4.60
CA LEU A 31 16.39 -3.26 -4.37
C LEU A 31 15.27 -3.56 -3.36
N PHE A 32 14.59 -4.69 -3.52
CA PHE A 32 13.53 -5.11 -2.60
C PHE A 32 14.06 -5.32 -1.18
N MET A 33 15.19 -6.02 -1.03
CA MET A 33 15.85 -6.20 0.28
C MET A 33 16.26 -4.87 0.91
N ALA A 34 16.74 -3.91 0.11
CA ALA A 34 17.02 -2.57 0.60
C ALA A 34 15.74 -1.87 1.08
N VAL A 35 14.66 -1.90 0.30
CA VAL A 35 13.36 -1.33 0.69
C VAL A 35 12.90 -1.93 2.02
N LEU A 36 12.97 -3.25 2.20
CA LEU A 36 12.58 -3.91 3.45
C LEU A 36 13.43 -3.48 4.65
N ALA A 37 14.74 -3.33 4.45
CA ALA A 37 15.65 -2.90 5.50
C ALA A 37 15.37 -1.44 5.93
N TYR A 38 15.03 -0.57 4.99
CA TYR A 38 14.77 0.86 5.27
C TYR A 38 13.31 1.15 5.67
N SER A 39 12.37 0.26 5.35
CA SER A 39 10.96 0.40 5.74
C SER A 39 10.65 -0.10 7.15
N SER A 40 11.59 -0.81 7.79
CA SER A 40 11.44 -1.29 9.16
C SER A 40 11.31 -0.12 10.15
N PRO A 41 10.25 -0.07 10.96
CA PRO A 41 10.17 0.87 12.07
C PRO A 41 11.25 0.62 13.12
N SER A 42 11.69 1.69 13.79
CA SER A 42 12.69 1.57 14.84
C SER A 42 12.12 0.96 16.12
N GLY A 43 12.91 0.14 16.80
CA GLY A 43 12.55 -0.45 18.09
C GLY A 43 11.54 -1.59 17.98
N GLU A 44 11.19 -2.19 19.11
CA GLU A 44 10.14 -3.21 19.18
C GLU A 44 8.76 -2.56 19.13
N PHE A 45 7.75 -3.34 18.74
CA PHE A 45 6.36 -2.88 18.80
C PHE A 45 5.91 -2.69 20.26
N ASP A 46 5.44 -1.50 20.59
CA ASP A 46 4.75 -1.20 21.85
C ASP A 46 3.27 -0.89 21.59
N PRO A 47 2.33 -1.69 22.14
CA PRO A 47 0.90 -1.39 22.08
C PRO A 47 0.51 0.00 22.61
N ALA A 48 1.28 0.56 23.55
CA ALA A 48 1.04 1.87 24.14
C ALA A 48 1.24 3.04 23.16
N ASP A 49 2.04 2.84 22.09
CA ASP A 49 2.31 3.85 21.06
C ASP A 49 1.24 3.88 19.96
N THR A 50 0.23 3.00 20.05
CA THR A 50 -0.83 2.92 19.04
C THR A 50 -1.91 3.98 19.25
N VAL A 51 -2.48 4.48 18.16
CA VAL A 51 -3.66 5.35 18.23
C VAL A 51 -4.86 4.61 18.81
N ALA A 52 -5.80 5.40 19.34
CA ALA A 52 -7.06 4.89 19.87
C ALA A 52 -7.79 4.03 18.82
N PRO A 53 -8.54 3.00 19.26
CA PRO A 53 -9.35 2.22 18.34
C PRO A 53 -10.37 3.13 17.64
N PRO A 54 -10.58 3.00 16.32
CA PRO A 54 -11.57 3.79 15.60
C PRO A 54 -13.00 3.44 16.05
N ASP A 55 -13.87 4.45 16.09
CA ASP A 55 -15.30 4.28 16.31
C ASP A 55 -16.01 4.13 14.95
N TYR A 56 -16.46 2.91 14.63
CA TYR A 56 -17.14 2.62 13.37
C TYR A 56 -18.58 3.14 13.29
N ALA A 57 -19.12 3.74 14.35
CA ALA A 57 -20.32 4.57 14.23
C ALA A 57 -20.03 5.88 13.48
N GLU A 58 -18.77 6.33 13.43
CA GLU A 58 -18.37 7.54 12.72
C GLU A 58 -17.97 7.25 11.28
N ARG A 59 -18.57 7.99 10.34
CA ARG A 59 -18.32 7.87 8.90
C ARG A 59 -16.85 8.05 8.51
N VAL A 60 -16.09 8.87 9.25
CA VAL A 60 -14.67 9.12 8.96
C VAL A 60 -13.81 7.85 9.09
N ASN A 61 -14.26 6.86 9.85
CA ASN A 61 -13.55 5.59 10.02
C ASN A 61 -13.87 4.56 8.92
N TRP A 62 -14.56 4.98 7.85
CA TRP A 62 -14.88 4.14 6.70
C TRP A 62 -14.26 4.68 5.41
N ALA A 63 -13.46 3.85 4.75
CA ALA A 63 -12.91 4.12 3.43
C ALA A 63 -13.97 3.99 2.33
N ALA A 64 -14.96 3.10 2.52
CA ALA A 64 -16.13 2.99 1.66
C ALA A 64 -17.41 2.64 2.44
N LEU A 65 -18.52 3.25 2.04
CA LEU A 65 -19.86 2.95 2.51
C LEU A 65 -20.86 3.06 1.35
N PRO A 66 -21.99 2.33 1.37
CA PRO A 66 -22.92 2.39 0.24
C PRO A 66 -23.63 3.73 0.05
N ASP A 67 -23.61 4.59 1.06
CA ASP A 67 -24.15 5.95 1.02
C ASP A 67 -23.06 7.05 0.95
N MET A 68 -21.82 6.64 0.65
CA MET A 68 -20.69 7.50 0.36
C MET A 68 -20.42 7.48 -1.15
N SER A 69 -19.84 8.56 -1.68
CA SER A 69 -19.21 8.51 -3.00
C SER A 69 -17.72 8.34 -2.77
N ASP A 70 -17.18 7.21 -3.21
CA ASP A 70 -15.80 6.83 -2.96
C ASP A 70 -15.22 6.01 -4.12
N PRO A 71 -13.90 5.73 -4.15
CA PRO A 71 -13.31 5.04 -5.28
C PRO A 71 -13.76 3.58 -5.44
N ALA A 72 -14.39 2.96 -4.42
CA ALA A 72 -14.99 1.63 -4.59
C ALA A 72 -16.21 1.66 -5.53
N ASP A 73 -16.77 2.84 -5.83
CA ASP A 73 -17.82 3.02 -6.83
C ASP A 73 -17.32 3.03 -8.27
N LEU A 74 -16.00 3.11 -8.47
CA LEU A 74 -15.43 3.23 -9.81
C LEU A 74 -15.70 1.99 -10.64
N VAL A 75 -16.04 2.22 -11.91
CA VAL A 75 -16.21 1.17 -12.91
C VAL A 75 -15.43 1.52 -14.17
N PRO A 76 -14.97 0.52 -14.95
CA PRO A 76 -14.34 0.77 -16.24
C PRO A 76 -15.26 1.53 -17.20
N ALA A 77 -14.66 2.26 -18.14
CA ALA A 77 -15.43 2.97 -19.16
C ALA A 77 -16.35 2.01 -19.95
N GLY A 78 -17.63 2.39 -20.05
CA GLY A 78 -18.66 1.59 -20.75
C GLY A 78 -19.31 0.50 -19.90
N ILE A 79 -18.94 0.39 -18.61
CA ILE A 79 -19.60 -0.49 -17.64
C ILE A 79 -20.53 0.34 -16.76
N GLU A 80 -21.73 -0.17 -16.52
CA GLU A 80 -22.67 0.38 -15.55
C GLU A 80 -22.71 -0.54 -14.32
N ALA A 81 -22.66 0.05 -13.12
CA ALA A 81 -22.93 -0.66 -11.87
C ALA A 81 -24.29 -0.22 -11.31
N PRO A 82 -25.02 -1.12 -10.63
CA PRO A 82 -26.20 -0.73 -9.86
C PRO A 82 -25.84 0.29 -8.78
N ALA A 83 -26.83 1.08 -8.37
CA ALA A 83 -26.64 2.03 -7.28
C ALA A 83 -26.31 1.29 -5.97
N GLN A 84 -25.27 1.74 -5.28
CA GLN A 84 -24.94 1.27 -3.94
C GLN A 84 -26.13 1.49 -2.98
N GLY A 85 -26.26 0.61 -1.99
CA GLY A 85 -27.35 0.57 -1.02
C GLY A 85 -28.62 -0.12 -1.53
N THR A 86 -28.70 -0.46 -2.81
CA THR A 86 -29.87 -1.14 -3.42
C THR A 86 -29.68 -2.63 -3.61
N LEU A 87 -28.46 -3.13 -3.45
CA LEU A 87 -28.11 -4.52 -3.72
C LEU A 87 -28.55 -5.40 -2.53
N ALA A 88 -28.88 -6.65 -2.81
CA ALA A 88 -29.36 -7.60 -1.80
C ALA A 88 -28.22 -8.22 -0.97
N VAL A 89 -26.97 -7.98 -1.35
CA VAL A 89 -25.77 -8.56 -0.73
C VAL A 89 -24.84 -7.43 -0.32
N ASP A 90 -24.28 -7.54 0.88
CA ASP A 90 -23.26 -6.63 1.39
C ASP A 90 -21.90 -7.33 1.38
N THR A 91 -20.87 -6.61 0.94
CA THR A 91 -19.48 -7.06 1.00
C THR A 91 -18.71 -6.20 1.98
N PHE A 92 -18.19 -6.83 3.02
CA PHE A 92 -17.25 -6.21 3.94
C PHE A 92 -15.81 -6.50 3.49
N PHE A 93 -15.15 -5.50 2.90
CA PHE A 93 -13.84 -5.62 2.30
C PHE A 93 -12.75 -5.05 3.21
N ILE A 94 -11.84 -5.91 3.67
CA ILE A 94 -10.64 -5.49 4.39
C ILE A 94 -9.51 -5.31 3.37
N HIS A 95 -9.09 -4.08 3.18
CA HIS A 95 -7.99 -3.77 2.27
C HIS A 95 -6.63 -4.20 2.86
N PRO A 96 -5.63 -4.52 2.00
CA PRO A 96 -4.25 -4.69 2.44
C PRO A 96 -3.68 -3.45 3.15
N THR A 97 -2.55 -3.59 3.84
CA THR A 97 -1.87 -2.42 4.42
C THR A 97 -1.32 -1.51 3.32
N GLY A 98 -1.74 -0.25 3.34
CA GLY A 98 -1.11 0.89 2.67
C GLY A 98 -0.08 1.59 3.56
N PHE A 99 0.19 1.09 4.77
CA PHE A 99 1.16 1.68 5.69
C PHE A 99 2.60 1.25 5.38
N LEU A 100 3.25 2.06 4.54
CA LEU A 100 4.62 1.83 4.02
C LEU A 100 5.68 2.73 4.67
N SER A 101 5.33 3.51 5.70
CA SER A 101 6.22 4.45 6.38
C SER A 101 7.03 3.76 7.47
N SER A 102 8.32 4.03 7.61
CA SER A 102 9.15 3.52 8.72
C SER A 102 8.96 4.28 10.05
N GLY A 103 8.03 5.25 10.11
CA GLY A 103 7.85 6.11 11.29
C GLY A 103 7.20 5.44 12.50
N ALA A 104 6.42 4.38 12.30
CA ALA A 104 5.75 3.64 13.38
C ALA A 104 5.42 2.20 12.96
N TRP A 105 5.12 1.35 13.93
CA TRP A 105 4.66 -0.02 13.70
C TRP A 105 3.19 -0.12 13.29
N ILE A 106 2.35 0.83 13.72
CA ILE A 106 0.92 0.90 13.42
C ILE A 106 0.60 2.27 12.81
N SER A 107 -0.25 2.28 11.79
CA SER A 107 -0.69 3.51 11.12
C SER A 107 -1.36 4.48 12.12
N PRO A 108 -1.02 5.78 12.10
CA PRO A 108 -1.69 6.80 12.89
C PRO A 108 -3.09 7.15 12.36
N MET A 109 -3.54 6.53 11.27
CA MET A 109 -4.87 6.74 10.65
C MET A 109 -5.14 8.19 10.20
N ASP A 110 -4.09 8.93 9.82
CA ASP A 110 -4.23 10.27 9.26
C ASP A 110 -4.81 10.20 7.83
N VAL A 111 -6.00 10.78 7.66
CA VAL A 111 -6.71 10.86 6.37
C VAL A 111 -6.04 11.77 5.34
N SER A 112 -4.99 12.50 5.71
CA SER A 112 -4.17 13.30 4.81
C SER A 112 -2.83 12.65 4.44
N SER A 113 -2.61 11.41 4.88
CA SER A 113 -1.36 10.68 4.69
C SER A 113 -1.29 9.91 3.36
N GLY A 114 -0.07 9.53 2.96
CA GLY A 114 0.12 8.60 1.84
C GLY A 114 -0.47 7.19 2.10
N THR A 115 -0.71 6.83 3.35
CA THR A 115 -1.42 5.59 3.70
C THR A 115 -2.89 5.66 3.34
N GLU A 116 -3.51 6.81 3.55
CA GLU A 116 -4.87 7.05 3.06
C GLU A 116 -4.91 7.03 1.53
N GLU A 117 -3.94 7.67 0.86
CA GLU A 117 -3.87 7.62 -0.61
C GLU A 117 -3.77 6.17 -1.12
N ASN A 118 -2.90 5.35 -0.51
CA ASN A 118 -2.81 3.93 -0.82
C ASN A 118 -4.13 3.19 -0.58
N THR A 119 -4.84 3.50 0.50
CA THR A 119 -6.16 2.94 0.80
C THR A 119 -7.17 3.28 -0.30
N GLN A 120 -7.20 4.53 -0.76
CA GLN A 120 -8.06 4.97 -1.87
C GLN A 120 -7.71 4.23 -3.18
N TRP A 121 -6.42 3.99 -3.46
CA TRP A 121 -6.01 3.15 -4.60
C TRP A 121 -6.52 1.71 -4.49
N MET A 122 -6.56 1.14 -3.29
CA MET A 122 -7.11 -0.20 -3.05
C MET A 122 -8.63 -0.21 -3.18
N MET A 123 -9.32 0.86 -2.79
CA MET A 123 -10.75 1.00 -3.05
C MET A 123 -11.02 0.97 -4.56
N ALA A 124 -10.29 1.79 -5.32
CA ALA A 124 -10.42 1.91 -6.76
C ALA A 124 -10.13 0.63 -7.55
N ASN A 125 -9.11 -0.15 -7.13
CA ASN A 125 -8.61 -1.27 -7.93
C ASN A 125 -8.93 -2.65 -7.37
N GLN A 126 -9.36 -2.75 -6.10
CA GLN A 126 -9.63 -4.04 -5.44
C GLN A 126 -11.06 -4.10 -4.90
N ALA A 127 -11.49 -3.13 -4.09
CA ALA A 127 -12.84 -3.12 -3.53
C ALA A 127 -13.91 -2.94 -4.60
N SER A 128 -13.64 -2.10 -5.60
CA SER A 128 -14.54 -1.84 -6.74
C SER A 128 -14.92 -3.07 -7.54
N ALA A 129 -14.12 -4.15 -7.50
CA ALA A 129 -14.47 -5.41 -8.17
C ALA A 129 -15.80 -6.02 -7.68
N TYR A 130 -16.27 -5.62 -6.50
CA TYR A 130 -17.50 -6.13 -5.88
C TYR A 130 -18.73 -5.22 -6.12
N ASN A 131 -18.55 -3.99 -6.60
CA ASN A 131 -19.62 -2.98 -6.65
C ASN A 131 -20.75 -3.32 -7.64
N GLY A 132 -20.54 -4.26 -8.55
CA GLY A 132 -21.56 -4.74 -9.49
C GLY A 132 -22.54 -5.76 -8.91
N CYS A 133 -22.17 -6.46 -7.83
CA CYS A 133 -23.03 -7.48 -7.19
C CYS A 133 -23.53 -7.07 -5.81
N CYS A 134 -22.78 -6.20 -5.15
CA CYS A 134 -22.78 -6.09 -3.72
C CYS A 134 -22.60 -4.63 -3.26
N ASN A 135 -23.22 -4.26 -2.14
CA ASN A 135 -22.95 -2.98 -1.48
C ASN A 135 -21.60 -3.07 -0.76
N VAL A 136 -20.67 -2.18 -1.06
CA VAL A 136 -19.30 -2.24 -0.53
C VAL A 136 -19.20 -1.48 0.80
N TYR A 137 -18.65 -2.15 1.80
CA TYR A 137 -18.28 -1.58 3.09
C TYR A 137 -16.79 -1.84 3.31
N ALA A 138 -16.00 -0.79 3.49
CA ALA A 138 -14.56 -0.93 3.76
C ALA A 138 -14.15 -0.01 4.91
N PRO A 139 -13.64 -0.54 6.04
CA PRO A 139 -13.21 0.28 7.17
C PRO A 139 -11.83 0.88 6.91
N ARG A 140 -11.57 2.06 7.48
CA ARG A 140 -10.21 2.46 7.86
C ARG A 140 -9.87 1.76 9.17
N TYR A 141 -8.67 1.22 9.30
CA TYR A 141 -8.27 0.50 10.50
C TYR A 141 -6.82 0.81 10.89
N ARG A 142 -6.43 0.33 12.07
CA ARG A 142 -5.04 0.40 12.55
C ARG A 142 -4.20 -0.59 11.76
N GLU A 143 -3.75 -0.16 10.60
CA GLU A 143 -2.92 -0.96 9.70
C GLU A 143 -1.56 -1.24 10.33
N ALA A 144 -1.15 -2.50 10.35
CA ALA A 144 0.22 -2.87 10.66
C ALA A 144 1.16 -2.43 9.53
N ASN A 145 2.36 -1.99 9.90
CA ASN A 145 3.41 -1.66 8.95
C ASN A 145 3.67 -2.84 7.99
N ILE A 146 3.92 -2.54 6.71
CA ILE A 146 4.25 -3.55 5.70
C ILE A 146 5.41 -4.46 6.11
N HIS A 147 6.36 -3.96 6.90
CA HIS A 147 7.48 -4.73 7.42
C HIS A 147 7.03 -5.92 8.29
N ALA A 148 5.89 -5.82 8.99
CA ALA A 148 5.35 -6.95 9.76
C ALA A 148 4.98 -8.17 8.90
N TYR A 149 4.77 -7.98 7.59
CA TYR A 149 4.41 -9.04 6.66
C TYR A 149 5.58 -9.52 5.80
N LEU A 150 6.55 -8.64 5.53
CA LEU A 150 7.64 -8.89 4.58
C LEU A 150 9.02 -8.96 5.22
N GLY A 151 9.17 -8.51 6.46
CA GLY A 151 10.41 -8.65 7.22
C GLY A 151 10.74 -10.12 7.47
N THR A 152 12.02 -10.43 7.55
CA THR A 152 12.50 -11.72 8.05
C THR A 152 12.59 -11.64 9.57
N GLU A 153 12.10 -12.68 10.27
CA GLU A 153 12.33 -12.85 11.72
C GLU A 153 13.81 -12.80 12.09
#